data_AF-A0A7Y1YGL3-F1
#
_entry.id   AF-A0A7Y1YGL3-F1
#
_cell.length_a   1.000
_cell.length_b   1.000
_cell.length_c   1.000
_cell.angle_alpha   90.00
_cell.angle_beta   90.00
_cell.angle_gamma   90.00
#
_symmetry.space_group_name_H-M   'P 1'
#
loop_
_entity.id
_entity.type
_entity.pdbx_description
1 polymer ?
#
loop_
_entity_poly.entity_id
_entity_poly.type
_entity_poly.pdbx_seq_one_letter_code
_entity_poly.pdbx_strand_id
1 'polypeptide(L)'
;MIKYINSTTEYLQDKGFDNPEIGIILGTGLGQLVNEIDIKAEVSYNHIPNFPTATVEFHKGKLIYGTISGKKAIVMQGRFHLYEGYSLQDVTYPVRIMHELGVKTLLVSNASGAINLDFKKGELMLIEDHINLQGSSPLAFKGVERLGERFTDMSAP
;
A
#
# COMPACT_ATOMS: atom_id res chain seq x y z
N MET A 1 -4.56 13.91 10.92
CA MET A 1 -4.61 12.86 9.89
C MET A 1 -5.26 13.35 8.61
N ILE A 2 -6.55 13.72 8.60
CA ILE A 2 -7.25 14.20 7.38
C ILE A 2 -6.51 15.32 6.66
N LYS A 3 -6.12 16.39 7.37
CA LYS A 3 -5.32 17.49 6.79
C LYS A 3 -4.08 16.99 6.04
N TYR A 4 -3.37 15.99 6.59
CA TYR A 4 -2.18 15.42 5.97
C TYR A 4 -2.54 14.54 4.77
N ILE A 5 -3.63 13.78 4.84
CA ILE A 5 -4.14 13.00 3.71
C ILE A 5 -4.43 13.95 2.54
N ASN A 6 -5.25 14.98 2.76
CA ASN A 6 -5.61 15.94 1.72
C ASN A 6 -4.37 16.61 1.09
N SER A 7 -3.43 17.11 1.90
CA SER A 7 -2.21 17.75 1.37
C SER A 7 -1.34 16.79 0.54
N THR A 8 -1.35 15.50 0.89
CA THR A 8 -0.57 14.48 0.18
C THR A 8 -1.26 14.06 -1.11
N THR A 9 -2.58 13.93 -1.07
CA THR A 9 -3.43 13.66 -2.25
C THR A 9 -3.30 14.80 -3.26
N GLU A 10 -3.46 16.06 -2.83
CA GLU A 10 -3.30 17.25 -3.69
C GLU A 10 -1.92 17.26 -4.35
N TYR A 11 -0.86 17.03 -3.56
CA TYR A 11 0.50 16.91 -4.09
C TYR A 11 0.63 15.84 -5.17
N LEU A 12 0.02 14.66 -4.99
CA LEU A 12 0.10 13.58 -5.98
C LEU A 12 -0.76 13.86 -7.22
N GLN A 13 -1.92 14.49 -7.06
CA GLN A 13 -2.74 14.97 -8.18
C GLN A 13 -1.95 15.98 -9.03
N ASP A 14 -1.24 16.93 -8.41
CA ASP A 14 -0.34 17.86 -9.09
C ASP A 14 0.82 17.17 -9.82
N LYS A 15 1.16 15.93 -9.41
CA LYS A 15 2.16 15.07 -10.08
C LYS A 15 1.56 14.17 -11.17
N GLY A 16 0.26 14.28 -11.45
CA GLY A 16 -0.43 13.57 -12.52
C GLY A 16 -1.02 12.22 -12.10
N PHE A 17 -1.25 11.97 -10.81
CA PHE A 17 -1.89 10.75 -10.31
C PHE A 17 -3.42 10.85 -10.46
N ASP A 18 -3.90 10.75 -11.69
CA ASP A 18 -5.28 11.11 -12.05
C ASP A 18 -6.25 9.92 -12.11
N ASN A 19 -7.07 9.77 -11.07
CA ASN A 19 -8.17 8.79 -10.97
C ASN A 19 -7.72 7.34 -11.25
N PRO A 20 -6.75 6.80 -10.49
CA PRO A 20 -6.42 5.37 -10.52
C PRO A 20 -7.63 4.50 -10.14
N GLU A 21 -7.72 3.33 -10.76
CA GLU A 21 -8.75 2.32 -10.45
C GLU A 21 -8.24 1.34 -9.40
N ILE A 22 -6.96 0.97 -9.48
CA ILE A 22 -6.34 -0.12 -8.73
C ILE A 22 -5.10 0.38 -7.98
N GLY A 23 -4.96 -0.01 -6.71
CA GLY A 23 -3.73 0.14 -5.94
C GLY A 23 -3.02 -1.20 -5.85
N ILE A 24 -1.69 -1.23 -6.00
CA ILE A 24 -0.89 -2.46 -5.93
C ILE A 24 0.27 -2.23 -4.96
N ILE A 25 0.43 -3.12 -3.97
CA ILE A 25 1.56 -3.08 -3.03
C ILE A 25 2.49 -4.26 -3.29
N LEU A 26 3.69 -3.98 -3.82
CA LEU A 26 4.61 -5.02 -4.28
C LEU A 26 5.43 -5.66 -3.16
N GLY A 27 5.39 -7.00 -3.16
CA GLY A 27 6.20 -7.96 -2.40
C GLY A 27 7.68 -7.79 -2.57
N THR A 28 8.42 -8.25 -1.56
CA THR A 28 9.80 -8.71 -1.76
C THR A 28 9.83 -9.70 -2.92
N GLY A 29 10.68 -9.45 -3.92
CA GLY A 29 10.79 -10.30 -5.11
C GLY A 29 9.81 -10.00 -6.25
N LEU A 30 8.83 -9.12 -6.06
CA LEU A 30 7.83 -8.78 -7.09
C LEU A 30 8.08 -7.42 -7.78
N GLY A 31 9.24 -6.82 -7.55
CA GLY A 31 9.61 -5.51 -8.09
C GLY A 31 9.65 -5.45 -9.62
N GLN A 32 9.80 -6.59 -10.30
CA GLN A 32 9.84 -6.66 -11.76
C GLN A 32 8.51 -6.34 -12.42
N LEU A 33 7.38 -6.37 -11.69
CA LEU A 33 6.06 -6.00 -12.24
C LEU A 33 6.06 -4.57 -12.80
N VAL A 34 6.92 -3.69 -12.26
CA VAL A 34 7.07 -2.31 -12.73
C VAL A 34 7.44 -2.22 -14.20
N ASN A 35 8.14 -3.22 -14.75
CA ASN A 35 8.54 -3.26 -16.16
C ASN A 35 7.35 -3.45 -17.12
N GLU A 36 6.22 -3.94 -16.62
CA GLU A 36 4.99 -4.18 -17.40
C GLU A 36 4.03 -2.97 -17.35
N ILE A 37 4.43 -1.89 -16.68
CA ILE A 37 3.61 -0.68 -16.53
C ILE A 37 4.01 0.34 -17.59
N ASP A 38 3.04 0.86 -18.34
CA ASP A 38 3.18 2.10 -19.08
C ASP A 38 3.12 3.28 -18.10
N ILE A 39 4.28 3.65 -17.57
CA ILE A 39 4.43 4.67 -16.51
C ILE A 39 4.07 6.06 -17.04
N LYS A 40 3.15 6.73 -16.35
CA LYS A 40 2.76 8.13 -16.61
C LYS A 40 3.38 9.11 -15.61
N ALA A 41 3.53 8.69 -14.36
CA ALA A 41 4.18 9.48 -13.33
C ALA A 41 4.87 8.57 -12.30
N GLU A 42 5.94 9.04 -11.69
CA GLU A 42 6.58 8.38 -10.55
C GLU A 42 7.09 9.41 -9.55
N VAL A 43 6.98 9.10 -8.26
CA VAL A 43 7.48 9.95 -7.18
C VAL A 43 8.16 9.09 -6.13
N SER A 44 9.41 9.41 -5.80
CA SER A 44 10.13 8.78 -4.69
C SER A 44 9.44 9.10 -3.35
N TYR A 45 9.33 8.13 -2.45
CA TYR A 45 8.62 8.31 -1.18
C TYR A 45 9.13 9.48 -0.34
N ASN A 46 10.43 9.77 -0.40
CA ASN A 46 11.05 10.90 0.31
C ASN A 46 10.61 12.30 -0.19
N HIS A 47 10.01 12.39 -1.38
CA HIS A 47 9.46 13.64 -1.92
C HIS A 47 7.95 13.77 -1.66
N ILE A 48 7.29 12.69 -1.24
CA ILE A 48 5.85 12.70 -0.96
C ILE A 48 5.65 13.22 0.46
N PRO A 49 4.88 14.31 0.67
CA PRO A 49 4.61 14.83 2.00
C PRO A 49 4.01 13.75 2.92
N ASN A 50 4.41 13.76 4.18
CA ASN A 50 3.87 12.89 5.24
C ASN A 50 4.04 11.37 5.02
N PHE A 51 4.72 10.93 3.95
CA PHE A 51 5.08 9.53 3.80
C PHE A 51 6.16 9.15 4.83
N PRO A 52 6.17 7.90 5.31
CA PRO A 52 7.26 7.41 6.15
C PRO A 52 8.59 7.51 5.39
N THR A 53 9.57 8.18 6.01
CA THR A 53 10.92 8.27 5.45
C THR A 53 11.59 6.91 5.61
N ALA A 54 11.83 6.20 4.51
CA ALA A 54 12.54 4.91 4.49
C ALA A 54 13.85 4.99 5.29
N THR A 55 13.91 4.34 6.46
CA THR A 55 15.06 4.38 7.38
C THR A 55 16.13 3.34 7.01
N VAL A 56 15.83 2.47 6.05
CA VAL A 56 16.73 1.39 5.61
C VAL A 56 17.20 1.64 4.18
N GLU A 57 18.49 1.36 3.94
CA GLU A 57 19.20 1.45 2.66
C GLU A 57 18.49 0.70 1.50
N PHE A 58 17.55 -0.20 1.82
CA PHE A 58 16.82 -1.08 0.90
C PHE A 58 15.44 -0.55 0.45
N HIS A 59 14.98 0.60 0.94
CA HIS A 59 13.67 1.16 0.56
C HIS A 59 13.78 2.52 -0.14
N LYS A 60 14.53 2.56 -1.27
CA LYS A 60 14.39 3.61 -2.31
C LYS A 60 13.07 3.44 -3.08
N GLY A 61 11.98 3.30 -2.34
CA GLY A 61 10.68 3.02 -2.91
C GLY A 61 10.11 4.22 -3.63
N LYS A 62 9.30 3.93 -4.64
CA LYS A 62 8.60 4.91 -5.44
C LYS A 62 7.13 4.57 -5.48
N LEU A 63 6.31 5.61 -5.51
CA LEU A 63 4.93 5.50 -5.92
C LEU A 63 4.89 5.72 -7.42
N ILE A 64 4.37 4.74 -8.16
CA ILE A 64 4.35 4.72 -9.61
C ILE A 64 2.89 4.78 -10.03
N TYR A 65 2.56 5.64 -10.99
CA TYR A 65 1.27 5.70 -11.61
C TYR A 65 1.40 5.43 -13.10
N GLY A 66 0.55 4.56 -13.63
CA GLY A 66 0.60 4.18 -15.02
C GLY A 66 -0.56 3.28 -15.42
N THR A 67 -0.43 2.70 -16.61
CA THR A 67 -1.40 1.73 -17.14
C THR A 67 -0.78 0.34 -17.17
N ILE A 68 -1.49 -0.64 -16.62
CA ILE A 68 -1.12 -2.06 -16.70
C ILE A 68 -2.36 -2.84 -17.15
N SER A 69 -2.22 -3.67 -18.19
CA SER A 69 -3.34 -4.44 -18.77
C SER A 69 -4.59 -3.59 -19.07
N GLY A 70 -4.39 -2.36 -19.56
CA GLY A 70 -5.48 -1.42 -19.88
C GLY A 70 -6.14 -0.74 -18.67
N LYS A 71 -5.62 -0.93 -17.45
CA LYS A 71 -6.14 -0.34 -16.21
C LYS A 71 -5.20 0.69 -15.61
N LYS A 72 -5.74 1.80 -15.13
CA LYS A 72 -4.98 2.82 -14.40
C LYS A 72 -4.66 2.32 -13.00
N ALA A 73 -3.38 2.21 -12.68
CA ALA A 73 -2.92 1.68 -11.41
C ALA A 73 -1.92 2.61 -10.72
N ILE A 74 -2.02 2.68 -9.39
CA ILE A 74 -0.93 3.13 -8.52
C ILE A 74 -0.22 1.89 -8.00
N VAL A 75 1.10 1.88 -8.10
CA VAL A 75 1.96 0.79 -7.63
C VAL A 75 2.96 1.32 -6.63
N MET A 76 2.94 0.75 -5.44
CA MET A 76 3.97 0.94 -4.42
C MET A 76 5.12 -0.03 -4.70
N GLN A 77 6.23 0.50 -5.21
CA GLN A 77 7.47 -0.25 -5.35
C GLN A 77 8.19 -0.26 -4.00
N GLY A 78 7.98 -1.33 -3.23
CA GLY A 78 8.41 -1.43 -1.84
C GLY A 78 7.37 -0.88 -0.87
N ARG A 79 7.53 -1.21 0.41
CA ARG A 79 6.59 -0.89 1.49
C ARG A 79 7.32 -0.65 2.80
N PHE A 80 6.55 -0.27 3.81
CA PHE A 80 7.01 -0.07 5.18
C PHE A 80 6.59 -1.25 6.05
N HIS A 81 7.39 -1.58 7.06
CA HIS A 81 7.14 -2.65 7.99
C HIS A 81 7.29 -2.17 9.44
N LEU A 82 6.52 -2.77 10.35
CA LEU A 82 6.56 -2.42 11.78
C LEU A 82 7.94 -2.65 12.41
N TYR A 83 8.66 -3.70 11.98
CA TYR A 83 9.99 -4.01 12.51
C TYR A 83 11.03 -2.95 12.16
N GLU A 84 10.74 -2.04 11.23
CA GLU A 84 11.61 -0.90 10.89
C GLU A 84 11.43 0.29 11.85
N GLY A 85 10.51 0.17 12.83
CA GLY A 85 10.22 1.19 13.83
C GLY A 85 9.03 2.11 13.48
N TYR A 86 8.34 1.85 12.37
CA TYR A 86 7.14 2.60 11.97
C TYR A 86 5.92 2.20 12.82
N SER A 87 5.01 3.15 13.03
CA SER A 87 3.70 2.84 13.60
C SER A 87 2.79 2.13 12.57
N LEU A 88 1.72 1.48 13.06
CA LEU A 88 0.68 0.92 12.17
C LEU A 88 0.07 2.00 11.27
N GLN A 89 -0.10 3.21 11.77
CA GLN A 89 -0.63 4.32 10.99
C GLN A 89 0.32 4.77 9.88
N ASP A 90 1.63 4.73 10.12
CA ASP A 90 2.66 5.03 9.13
C ASP A 90 2.65 3.97 8.02
N VAL A 91 2.67 2.69 8.40
CA VAL A 91 2.67 1.56 7.46
C VAL A 91 1.43 1.58 6.55
N THR A 92 0.25 1.89 7.10
CA THR A 92 -1.00 1.91 6.32
C THR A 92 -1.34 3.28 5.73
N TYR A 93 -0.52 4.31 5.95
CA TYR A 93 -0.80 5.65 5.43
C TYR A 93 -1.01 5.68 3.91
N PRO A 94 -0.17 5.01 3.09
CA PRO A 94 -0.33 5.02 1.63
C PRO A 94 -1.67 4.46 1.15
N VAL A 95 -2.28 3.51 1.88
CA VAL A 95 -3.59 2.96 1.53
C VAL A 95 -4.68 4.02 1.63
N ARG A 96 -4.60 4.90 2.64
CA ARG A 96 -5.54 6.03 2.77
C ARG A 96 -5.38 7.03 1.63
N ILE A 97 -4.14 7.25 1.18
CA ILE A 97 -3.85 8.10 0.03
C ILE A 97 -4.39 7.49 -1.27
N MET A 98 -4.19 6.18 -1.49
CA MET A 98 -4.77 5.49 -2.64
C MET A 98 -6.29 5.61 -2.66
N HIS A 99 -6.95 5.42 -1.51
CA HIS A 99 -8.40 5.59 -1.39
C HIS A 99 -8.85 7.01 -1.77
N GLU A 100 -8.17 8.04 -1.23
CA GLU A 100 -8.50 9.45 -1.52
C GLU A 100 -8.24 9.82 -2.99
N LEU A 101 -7.27 9.17 -3.65
CA LEU A 101 -7.02 9.31 -5.09
C LEU A 101 -8.08 8.60 -5.95
N GLY A 102 -8.99 7.82 -5.35
CA GLY A 102 -10.10 7.16 -6.02
C GLY A 102 -9.92 5.65 -6.27
N VAL A 103 -8.87 5.02 -5.74
CA VAL A 103 -8.67 3.58 -5.84
C VAL A 103 -9.84 2.84 -5.19
N LYS A 104 -10.37 1.84 -5.90
CA LYS A 104 -11.49 1.00 -5.45
C LYS A 104 -11.08 -0.44 -5.13
N THR A 105 -9.92 -0.87 -5.62
CA THR A 105 -9.42 -2.22 -5.45
C THR A 105 -7.96 -2.18 -5.05
N LEU A 106 -7.61 -2.84 -3.95
CA LEU A 106 -6.25 -2.94 -3.47
C LEU A 106 -5.74 -4.37 -3.68
N LEU A 107 -4.66 -4.52 -4.44
CA LEU A 107 -3.93 -5.76 -4.59
C LEU A 107 -2.70 -5.74 -3.69
N VAL A 108 -2.69 -6.63 -2.70
CA VAL A 108 -1.55 -6.80 -1.80
C VAL A 108 -0.80 -8.08 -2.14
N SER A 109 0.52 -8.02 -2.07
CA SER A 109 1.38 -9.18 -2.27
C SER A 109 2.45 -9.20 -1.19
N ASN A 110 3.00 -10.36 -0.85
CA ASN A 110 4.12 -10.47 0.10
C ASN A 110 4.92 -11.74 -0.18
N ALA A 111 6.06 -11.86 0.50
CA ALA A 111 6.79 -13.11 0.59
C ALA A 111 6.50 -13.70 1.98
N SER A 112 6.18 -15.00 2.02
CA SER A 112 5.85 -15.70 3.26
C SER A 112 6.57 -17.04 3.33
N GLY A 113 6.80 -17.51 4.56
CA GLY A 113 7.14 -18.90 4.82
C GLY A 113 5.86 -19.73 4.88
N ALA A 114 5.82 -20.85 4.17
CA ALA A 114 4.69 -21.76 4.21
C ALA A 114 4.74 -22.64 5.47
N ILE A 115 3.61 -22.72 6.17
CA ILE A 115 3.39 -23.67 7.28
C ILE A 115 2.69 -24.94 6.76
N ASN A 116 1.83 -24.81 5.75
CA ASN A 116 1.25 -25.94 5.05
C ASN A 116 2.37 -26.74 4.35
N LEU A 117 2.50 -28.02 4.70
CA LEU A 117 3.57 -28.90 4.23
C LEU A 117 3.41 -29.33 2.76
N ASP A 118 2.24 -29.13 2.18
CA ASP A 118 1.98 -29.44 0.77
C ASP A 118 2.51 -28.35 -0.17
N PHE A 119 2.74 -27.15 0.34
CA PHE A 119 3.22 -26.02 -0.45
C PHE A 119 4.70 -26.15 -0.77
N LYS A 120 5.05 -25.74 -1.99
CA LYS A 120 6.43 -25.75 -2.48
C LYS A 120 6.97 -24.32 -2.59
N LYS A 121 8.29 -24.24 -2.50
CA LYS A 121 9.00 -22.97 -2.70
C LYS A 121 8.67 -22.37 -4.07
N GLY A 122 8.26 -21.10 -4.07
CA GLY A 122 7.99 -20.34 -5.28
C GLY A 122 6.54 -20.45 -5.78
N GLU A 123 5.69 -21.21 -5.11
CA GLU A 123 4.26 -21.24 -5.43
C GLU A 123 3.57 -19.93 -5.03
N LEU A 124 2.53 -19.59 -5.81
CA LEU A 124 1.63 -18.49 -5.50
C LEU A 124 0.46 -19.03 -4.67
N MET A 125 0.18 -18.35 -3.56
CA MET A 125 -0.95 -18.64 -2.69
C MET A 125 -1.88 -17.43 -2.70
N LEU A 126 -3.17 -17.67 -2.95
CA LEU A 126 -4.20 -16.66 -2.73
C LEU A 126 -4.42 -16.50 -1.21
N ILE A 127 -4.45 -15.26 -0.74
CA ILE A 127 -4.85 -14.97 0.64
C ILE A 127 -6.38 -15.01 0.67
N GLU A 128 -6.93 -16.08 1.26
CA GLU A 128 -8.36 -16.22 1.49
C GLU A 128 -8.80 -15.55 2.80
N ASP A 129 -7.95 -15.64 3.83
CA ASP A 129 -8.18 -15.03 5.14
C ASP A 129 -6.83 -14.76 5.85
N HIS A 130 -6.85 -14.07 6.98
CA HIS A 130 -5.66 -13.78 7.78
C HIS A 130 -5.92 -13.81 9.29
N ILE A 131 -4.86 -14.09 10.05
CA ILE A 131 -4.84 -13.97 11.51
C ILE A 131 -3.93 -12.80 11.88
N ASN A 132 -4.48 -11.76 12.50
CA ASN A 132 -3.68 -10.65 13.02
C ASN A 132 -3.12 -10.97 14.42
N LEU A 133 -1.86 -11.40 14.47
CA LEU A 133 -1.12 -11.64 15.71
C LEU A 133 -0.20 -10.46 16.12
N GLN A 134 -0.35 -9.28 15.48
CA GLN A 134 0.48 -8.11 15.79
C GLN A 134 0.12 -7.43 17.11
N GLY A 135 -1.01 -7.81 17.73
CA GLY A 135 -1.46 -7.30 19.03
C GLY A 135 -2.00 -5.87 18.99
N SER A 136 -2.24 -5.30 17.81
CA SER A 136 -2.80 -3.96 17.64
C SER A 136 -3.50 -3.81 16.27
N SER A 137 -4.09 -2.64 16.01
CA SER A 137 -4.81 -2.34 14.78
C SER A 137 -4.49 -0.92 14.26
N PRO A 138 -4.34 -0.73 12.93
CA PRO A 138 -4.16 0.60 12.34
C PRO A 138 -5.39 1.50 12.51
N LEU A 139 -6.53 0.94 12.95
CA LEU A 139 -7.78 1.63 13.24
C LEU A 139 -7.92 2.04 14.72
N ALA A 140 -7.01 1.59 15.59
CA ALA A 140 -7.06 1.84 17.03
C ALA A 140 -6.60 3.27 17.41
N PHE A 141 -7.32 4.29 16.95
CA PHE A 141 -7.06 5.69 17.31
C PHE A 141 -8.35 6.52 17.45
N LYS A 142 -8.24 7.66 18.14
CA LYS A 142 -9.35 8.59 18.33
C LYS A 142 -9.67 9.30 17.01
N GLY A 143 -10.95 9.32 16.60
CA GLY A 143 -11.36 9.99 15.36
C GLY A 143 -11.37 9.10 14.11
N VAL A 144 -11.15 7.78 14.24
CA VAL A 144 -11.16 6.84 13.10
C VAL A 144 -12.49 6.84 12.35
N GLU A 145 -13.59 7.13 13.05
CA GLU A 145 -14.94 7.24 12.48
C GLU A 145 -15.08 8.36 11.42
N ARG A 146 -14.11 9.25 11.33
CA ARG A 146 -14.05 10.28 10.27
C ARG A 146 -13.47 9.76 8.96
N LEU A 147 -12.93 8.52 8.95
CA LEU A 147 -12.33 7.88 7.79
C LEU A 147 -13.10 6.64 7.32
N GLY A 148 -14.18 6.27 8.02
CA GLY A 148 -14.94 5.05 7.76
C GLY A 148 -15.74 4.64 9.00
N GLU A 149 -16.23 3.41 9.01
CA GLU A 149 -16.97 2.88 10.15
C GLU A 149 -16.07 2.66 11.36
N ARG A 150 -16.58 2.97 12.56
CA ARG A 150 -15.84 2.81 13.82
C ARG A 150 -15.49 1.35 14.11
N PHE A 151 -16.39 0.44 13.74
CA PHE A 151 -16.26 -1.01 13.91
C PHE A 151 -16.40 -1.65 12.54
N THR A 152 -15.27 -1.98 11.92
CA THR A 152 -15.23 -2.56 10.57
C THR A 152 -15.46 -4.07 10.64
N ASP A 153 -16.41 -4.56 9.86
CA ASP A 153 -16.60 -6.00 9.67
C ASP A 153 -15.41 -6.61 8.94
N MET A 154 -14.98 -7.80 9.37
CA MET A 154 -13.85 -8.54 8.81
C MET A 154 -14.25 -9.98 8.46
N SER A 155 -15.56 -10.24 8.24
CA SER A 155 -16.04 -11.58 7.87
C SER A 155 -15.71 -11.97 6.43
N ALA A 156 -15.46 -10.97 5.58
CA ALA A 156 -15.01 -11.11 4.20
C ALA A 156 -14.06 -9.94 3.81
N PRO A 157 -12.81 -9.93 4.33
CA PRO A 157 -11.87 -8.83 4.17
C PRO A 157 -11.22 -8.74 2.77
#